data_AF-Q120U1-F1
#
_entry.id   AF-Q120U1-F1
#
_cell.length_a   1.000
_cell.length_b   1.000
_cell.length_c   1.000
_cell.angle_alpha   90.00
_cell.angle_beta   90.00
_cell.angle_gamma   90.00
#
_symmetry.space_group_name_H-M   'P 1'
#
loop_
_entity.id
_entity.type
_entity.pdbx_description
1 polymer ?
#
loop_
_entity_poly.entity_id
_entity_poly.type
_entity_poly.pdbx_seq_one_letter_code
_entity_poly.pdbx_strand_id
1 'polypeptide(L)'
;MSLLYELYQHPTKGAWGVAVKGQTVHTAAVNGLSFIDAALPAHQLAGEISKRLRMGYTKTTRAKYLKVVDGPEGKREGSFVEQHPELAVQGGLVLFTTVSNADDLQALSQQWEAAVEKSDARPVEIASWVKDVKNATQYIVAPATHPAIALVLADWAIENKRLLVAGAEGVPMQAPKIVPKEWEDWLAGFFTSRSDIRTALEQLGWSLRDALTRNDVQPETNVGDGDSWFSSASSNAF
;
A
#
# COMPACT_ATOMS: atom_id res chain seq x y z
N MET A 1 -11.01 12.21 10.96
CA MET A 1 -9.61 12.01 10.53
C MET A 1 -9.19 10.61 10.90
N SER A 2 -9.22 9.73 9.91
CA SER A 2 -8.84 8.33 10.01
C SER A 2 -7.33 8.18 10.21
N LEU A 3 -6.92 7.23 11.05
CA LEU A 3 -5.51 6.93 11.27
C LEU A 3 -5.06 5.76 10.42
N LEU A 4 -3.81 5.83 9.96
CA LEU A 4 -3.16 4.75 9.26
C LEU A 4 -2.36 3.88 10.24
N TYR A 5 -2.69 2.59 10.30
CA TYR A 5 -2.11 1.65 11.25
C TYR A 5 -1.13 0.71 10.57
N GLU A 6 0.09 0.61 11.08
CA GLU A 6 0.97 -0.53 10.81
C GLU A 6 0.35 -1.78 11.43
N LEU A 7 0.10 -2.82 10.64
CA LEU A 7 -0.58 -4.01 11.12
C LEU A 7 0.36 -5.16 11.42
N TYR A 8 -0.04 -5.90 12.43
CA TYR A 8 0.50 -7.18 12.83
C TYR A 8 -0.62 -8.22 12.84
N GLN A 9 -0.40 -9.39 12.27
CA GLN A 9 -1.40 -10.45 12.17
C GLN A 9 -1.03 -11.65 13.03
N HIS A 10 -2.04 -12.30 13.61
CA HIS A 10 -1.90 -13.56 14.34
C HIS A 10 -2.96 -14.55 13.85
N PRO A 11 -2.61 -15.81 13.53
CA PRO A 11 -3.52 -16.78 12.92
C PRO A 11 -4.86 -16.96 13.64
N THR A 12 -4.84 -16.93 14.98
CA THR A 12 -6.04 -17.17 15.81
C THR A 12 -6.52 -15.96 16.63
N LYS A 13 -5.78 -14.86 16.68
CA LYS A 13 -6.10 -13.69 17.54
C LYS A 13 -6.52 -12.46 16.73
N GLY A 14 -6.53 -12.58 15.40
CA GLY A 14 -6.89 -11.50 14.50
C GLY A 14 -5.72 -10.57 14.20
N ALA A 15 -6.03 -9.29 14.01
CA ALA A 15 -5.08 -8.25 13.63
C ALA A 15 -4.90 -7.24 14.77
N TRP A 16 -3.69 -6.72 14.90
CA TRP A 16 -3.38 -5.62 15.80
C TRP A 16 -2.66 -4.53 15.02
N GLY A 17 -3.16 -3.30 15.09
CA GLY A 17 -2.63 -2.15 14.39
C GLY A 17 -2.04 -1.13 15.35
N VAL A 18 -1.02 -0.40 14.89
CA VAL A 18 -0.46 0.76 15.60
C VAL A 18 -0.30 1.96 14.68
N ALA A 19 -0.74 3.12 15.14
CA ALA A 19 -0.65 4.41 14.45
C ALA A 19 -0.09 5.47 15.40
N VAL A 20 0.73 6.39 14.89
CA VAL A 20 1.29 7.48 15.70
C VAL A 20 0.69 8.80 15.23
N LYS A 21 0.14 9.59 16.15
CA LYS A 21 -0.35 10.95 15.89
C LYS A 21 0.21 11.89 16.95
N GLY A 22 1.15 12.73 16.55
CA GLY A 22 1.89 13.59 17.48
C GLY A 22 2.68 12.74 18.48
N GLN A 23 2.46 12.95 19.79
CA GLN A 23 3.10 12.16 20.85
C GLN A 23 2.23 11.01 21.38
N THR A 24 1.06 10.79 20.78
CA THR A 24 0.13 9.74 21.17
C THR A 24 0.21 8.60 20.17
N VAL A 25 0.34 7.39 20.71
CA VAL A 25 0.25 6.16 19.93
C VAL A 25 -1.17 5.63 20.07
N HIS A 26 -1.81 5.38 18.95
CA HIS A 26 -3.11 4.73 18.87
C HIS A 26 -2.89 3.28 18.49
N THR A 27 -3.57 2.38 19.17
CA THR A 27 -3.57 0.95 18.87
C THR A 27 -4.98 0.47 18.68
N ALA A 28 -5.14 -0.53 17.82
CA ALA A 28 -6.43 -1.18 17.63
C ALA A 28 -6.22 -2.68 17.49
N ALA A 29 -6.95 -3.48 18.25
CA ALA A 29 -7.03 -4.93 18.06
C ALA A 29 -8.37 -5.27 17.42
N VAL A 30 -8.35 -6.02 16.32
CA VAL A 30 -9.54 -6.49 15.61
C VAL A 30 -9.52 -8.01 15.60
N ASN A 31 -10.56 -8.64 16.14
CA ASN A 31 -10.75 -10.09 16.09
C ASN A 31 -12.17 -10.41 15.58
N GLY A 32 -12.26 -10.88 14.33
CA GLY A 32 -13.53 -10.91 13.62
C GLY A 32 -14.07 -9.49 13.44
N LEU A 33 -15.30 -9.24 13.90
CA LEU A 33 -15.96 -7.93 13.86
C LEU A 33 -15.78 -7.12 15.15
N SER A 34 -15.30 -7.74 16.22
CA SER A 34 -15.05 -7.05 17.49
C SER A 34 -13.72 -6.28 17.41
N PHE A 35 -13.72 -5.02 17.84
CA PHE A 35 -12.49 -4.24 17.94
C PHE A 35 -12.35 -3.56 19.31
N ILE A 36 -11.10 -3.32 19.69
CA ILE A 36 -10.71 -2.56 20.87
C ILE A 36 -9.67 -1.54 20.42
N ASP A 37 -9.97 -0.25 20.53
CA ASP A 37 -9.01 0.84 20.35
C ASP A 37 -8.49 1.36 21.69
N ALA A 38 -7.22 1.76 21.71
CA ALA A 38 -6.59 2.32 22.90
C ALA A 38 -5.52 3.34 22.51
N ALA A 39 -5.36 4.38 23.33
CA ALA A 39 -4.25 5.32 23.24
C ALA A 39 -3.20 4.97 24.29
N LEU A 40 -1.93 4.99 23.90
CA LEU A 40 -0.79 4.79 24.79
C LEU A 40 0.30 5.85 24.57
N PRO A 41 1.09 6.18 25.60
CA PRO A 41 2.21 7.12 25.45
C PRO A 41 3.31 6.56 24.53
N ALA A 42 3.92 7.39 23.71
CA ALA A 42 4.95 6.97 22.74
C ALA A 42 6.09 6.12 23.33
N HIS A 43 6.52 6.40 24.57
CA HIS A 43 7.59 5.65 25.23
C HIS A 43 7.22 4.17 25.52
N GLN A 44 5.95 3.80 25.50
CA GLN A 44 5.49 2.43 25.74
C GLN A 44 5.35 1.60 24.46
N LEU A 45 5.48 2.24 23.28
CA LEU A 45 5.29 1.60 21.97
C LEU A 45 6.21 0.38 21.78
N ALA A 46 7.51 0.55 22.05
CA ALA A 46 8.49 -0.51 21.86
C ALA A 46 8.15 -1.76 22.69
N GLY A 47 7.77 -1.55 23.96
CA GLY A 47 7.38 -2.64 24.86
C GLY A 47 6.14 -3.39 24.38
N GLU A 48 5.14 -2.66 23.89
CA GLU A 48 3.91 -3.29 23.37
C GLU A 48 4.19 -4.05 22.06
N ILE A 49 4.98 -3.51 21.12
CA ILE A 49 5.40 -4.23 19.92
C ILE A 49 6.14 -5.53 20.29
N SER A 50 7.15 -5.45 21.16
CA SER A 50 7.90 -6.64 21.59
C SER A 50 7.02 -7.69 22.27
N LYS A 51 6.00 -7.27 23.03
CA LYS A 51 5.00 -8.18 23.60
C LYS A 51 4.18 -8.86 22.50
N ARG A 52 3.70 -8.13 21.49
CA ARG A 52 2.90 -8.70 20.38
C ARG A 52 3.71 -9.67 19.54
N LEU A 53 4.96 -9.33 19.21
CA LEU A 53 5.88 -10.23 18.51
C LEU A 53 6.10 -11.53 19.29
N ARG A 54 6.36 -11.46 20.61
CA ARG A 54 6.47 -12.65 21.48
C ARG A 54 5.19 -13.47 21.55
N MET A 55 4.03 -12.84 21.39
CA MET A 55 2.74 -13.52 21.34
C MET A 55 2.45 -14.22 20.01
N GLY A 56 3.37 -14.14 19.03
CA GLY A 56 3.25 -14.78 17.72
C GLY A 56 2.64 -13.90 16.63
N TYR A 57 2.52 -12.58 16.86
CA TYR A 57 2.08 -11.68 15.80
C TYR A 57 3.22 -11.40 14.82
N THR A 58 2.92 -11.37 13.52
CA THR A 58 3.88 -11.03 12.45
C THR A 58 3.52 -9.70 11.82
N LYS A 59 4.52 -8.83 11.59
CA LYS A 59 4.28 -7.54 10.91
C LYS A 59 3.86 -7.82 9.46
N THR A 60 2.75 -7.21 9.05
CA THR A 60 2.32 -7.24 7.66
C THR A 60 3.10 -6.21 6.84
N THR A 61 3.11 -6.37 5.52
CA THR A 61 3.83 -5.48 4.61
C THR A 61 3.14 -4.15 4.40
N ARG A 62 1.82 -4.04 4.66
CA ARG A 62 1.02 -2.85 4.35
C ARG A 62 0.28 -2.32 5.56
N ALA A 63 0.34 -1.00 5.73
CA ALA A 63 -0.50 -0.29 6.68
C ALA A 63 -1.95 -0.21 6.17
N LYS A 64 -2.92 -0.14 7.08
CA LYS A 64 -4.36 -0.08 6.75
C LYS A 64 -5.08 0.94 7.63
N TYR A 65 -6.23 1.42 7.19
CA TYR A 65 -7.11 2.24 7.99
C TYR A 65 -8.01 1.38 8.87
N LEU A 66 -8.35 1.89 10.05
CA LEU A 66 -9.41 1.31 10.87
C LEU A 66 -10.76 1.88 10.40
N LYS A 67 -11.61 1.04 9.82
CA LYS A 67 -13.02 1.35 9.53
C LYS A 67 -13.88 0.84 10.68
N VAL A 68 -14.65 1.74 11.27
CA VAL A 68 -15.62 1.42 12.31
C VAL A 68 -17.01 1.66 11.73
N VAL A 69 -17.86 0.63 11.76
CA VAL A 69 -19.22 0.69 11.27
C VAL A 69 -20.16 0.40 12.43
N ASP A 70 -21.25 1.14 12.54
CA ASP A 70 -22.26 0.85 13.55
C ASP A 70 -23.14 -0.30 13.03
N GLY A 71 -23.04 -1.46 13.68
CA GLY A 71 -23.81 -2.66 13.38
C GLY A 71 -25.23 -2.63 13.99
N PRO A 72 -26.07 -3.63 13.66
CA PRO A 72 -27.39 -3.76 14.26
C PRO A 72 -27.27 -3.87 15.79
N GLU A 73 -28.21 -3.23 16.50
CA GLU A 73 -28.24 -3.12 17.98
C GLU A 73 -27.17 -2.22 18.62
N GLY A 74 -26.52 -1.33 17.84
CA GLY A 74 -25.58 -0.35 18.37
C GLY A 74 -24.21 -0.92 18.76
N LYS A 75 -23.91 -2.15 18.33
CA LYS A 75 -22.56 -2.72 18.42
C LYS A 75 -21.68 -2.10 17.35
N ARG A 76 -20.53 -1.55 17.73
CA ARG A 76 -19.56 -1.01 16.78
C ARG A 76 -18.66 -2.13 16.30
N GLU A 77 -18.63 -2.34 14.99
CA GLU A 77 -17.80 -3.33 14.34
C GLU A 77 -16.59 -2.65 13.71
N GLY A 78 -15.41 -3.25 13.88
CA GLY A 78 -14.15 -2.68 13.39
C GLY A 78 -13.47 -3.62 12.42
N SER A 79 -12.97 -3.08 11.31
CA SER A 79 -12.16 -3.83 10.37
C SER A 79 -10.99 -2.97 9.86
N PHE A 80 -9.87 -3.63 9.56
CA PHE A 80 -8.76 -2.96 8.90
C PHE A 80 -8.94 -3.03 7.39
N VAL A 81 -9.10 -1.87 6.78
CA VAL A 81 -9.39 -1.71 5.35
C VAL A 81 -8.29 -0.92 4.68
N GLU A 82 -8.06 -1.23 3.41
CA GLU A 82 -7.10 -0.48 2.58
C GLU A 82 -7.71 0.81 2.06
N GLN A 83 -9.05 0.85 1.95
CA GLN A 83 -9.80 2.04 1.57
C GLN A 83 -9.77 3.07 2.70
N HIS A 84 -9.45 4.33 2.38
CA HIS A 84 -9.55 5.40 3.34
C HIS A 84 -11.03 5.63 3.67
N PRO A 85 -11.48 5.45 4.93
CA PRO A 85 -12.91 5.36 5.25
C PRO A 85 -13.65 6.70 5.10
N GLU A 86 -12.92 7.82 5.08
CA GLU A 86 -13.48 9.15 4.83
C GLU A 86 -13.24 9.65 3.38
N LEU A 87 -12.46 8.96 2.54
CA LEU A 87 -12.24 9.36 1.15
C LEU A 87 -12.94 8.35 0.24
N ALA A 88 -14.13 8.72 -0.24
CA ALA A 88 -14.66 8.06 -1.41
C ALA A 88 -13.72 8.38 -2.58
N VAL A 89 -13.12 7.35 -3.17
CA VAL A 89 -12.37 7.47 -4.42
C VAL A 89 -13.37 7.81 -5.52
N GLN A 90 -13.66 9.09 -5.69
CA GLN A 90 -14.58 9.62 -6.70
C GLN A 90 -13.82 9.93 -8.00
N GLY A 91 -14.50 9.83 -9.14
CA GLY A 91 -14.01 10.42 -10.40
C GLY A 91 -13.07 9.55 -11.24
N GLY A 92 -13.17 8.22 -11.18
CA GLY A 92 -12.39 7.36 -12.08
C GLY A 92 -10.92 7.25 -11.69
N LEU A 93 -10.62 7.19 -10.40
CA LEU A 93 -9.29 6.88 -9.87
C LEU A 93 -9.23 5.40 -9.47
N VAL A 94 -8.13 4.72 -9.77
CA VAL A 94 -7.92 3.29 -9.48
C VAL A 94 -7.28 3.10 -8.11
N LEU A 95 -6.18 3.83 -7.87
CA LEU A 95 -5.39 3.76 -6.64
C LEU A 95 -4.62 5.05 -6.40
N PHE A 96 -4.20 5.28 -5.17
CA PHE A 96 -3.28 6.35 -4.80
C PHE A 96 -2.34 5.92 -3.66
N THR A 97 -1.20 6.59 -3.57
CA THR A 97 -0.16 6.30 -2.57
C THR A 97 0.36 7.59 -1.95
N THR A 98 0.81 7.51 -0.71
CA THR A 98 1.38 8.64 0.02
C THR A 98 2.79 8.96 -0.48
N VAL A 99 3.11 10.25 -0.53
CA VAL A 99 4.45 10.77 -0.78
C VAL A 99 5.15 11.06 0.55
N SER A 100 6.43 10.72 0.65
CA SER A 100 7.32 11.15 1.72
C SER A 100 8.17 12.34 1.27
N ASN A 101 8.56 13.19 2.21
CA ASN A 101 9.48 14.31 1.96
C ASN A 101 10.86 13.87 1.46
N ALA A 102 11.22 12.58 1.63
CA ALA A 102 12.45 12.00 1.14
C ALA A 102 12.36 11.49 -0.32
N ASP A 103 11.16 11.47 -0.92
CA ASP A 103 10.97 10.96 -2.27
C ASP A 103 11.43 12.00 -3.31
N ASP A 104 12.35 11.61 -4.19
CA ASP A 104 12.71 12.39 -5.37
C ASP A 104 11.63 12.21 -6.45
N LEU A 105 10.57 13.01 -6.34
CA LEU A 105 9.46 13.00 -7.29
C LEU A 105 9.89 13.33 -8.72
N GLN A 106 10.98 14.10 -8.88
CA GLN A 106 11.49 14.44 -10.21
C GLN A 106 12.09 13.21 -10.88
N ALA A 107 12.96 12.47 -10.18
CA ALA A 107 13.52 11.22 -10.67
C ALA A 107 12.43 10.15 -10.88
N LEU A 108 11.51 9.99 -9.93
CA LEU A 108 10.41 9.03 -10.03
C LEU A 108 9.52 9.30 -11.23
N SER A 109 9.14 10.56 -11.44
CA SER A 109 8.29 10.94 -12.57
C SER A 109 8.93 10.65 -13.93
N GLN A 110 10.25 10.85 -14.08
CA GLN A 110 10.99 10.51 -15.30
C GLN A 110 11.07 9.01 -15.54
N GLN A 111 11.32 8.23 -14.47
CA GLN A 111 11.36 6.77 -14.55
C GLN A 111 10.00 6.21 -14.97
N TRP A 112 8.92 6.70 -14.38
CA TRP A 112 7.57 6.25 -14.72
C TRP A 112 7.11 6.72 -16.09
N GLU A 113 7.44 7.95 -16.49
CA GLU A 113 7.20 8.45 -17.85
C GLU A 113 7.84 7.50 -18.87
N ALA A 114 9.13 7.19 -18.73
CA ALA A 114 9.83 6.28 -19.62
C ALA A 114 9.30 4.83 -19.58
N ALA A 115 8.74 4.39 -18.46
CA ALA A 115 8.11 3.07 -18.36
C ALA A 115 6.73 3.03 -19.03
N VAL A 116 5.92 4.07 -18.84
CA VAL A 116 4.57 4.17 -19.41
C VAL A 116 4.61 4.54 -20.89
N GLU A 117 5.60 5.29 -21.36
CA GLU A 117 5.82 5.56 -22.80
C GLU A 117 6.10 4.29 -23.62
N LYS A 118 6.60 3.21 -22.98
CA LYS A 118 6.75 1.91 -23.65
C LYS A 118 5.41 1.19 -23.83
N SER A 119 4.36 1.66 -23.18
CA SER A 119 3.00 1.15 -23.33
C SER A 119 2.20 1.98 -24.35
N ASP A 120 1.07 1.45 -24.83
CA ASP A 120 0.17 2.16 -25.78
C ASP A 120 -0.59 3.36 -25.15
N ALA A 121 -0.09 3.89 -24.03
CA ALA A 121 -0.66 5.04 -23.36
C ALA A 121 -0.55 6.31 -24.22
N ARG A 122 -1.59 7.14 -24.21
CA ARG A 122 -1.61 8.38 -24.99
C ARG A 122 -0.63 9.40 -24.39
N PRO A 123 0.28 10.00 -25.18
CA PRO A 123 1.31 10.92 -24.66
C PRO A 123 0.76 12.10 -23.85
N VAL A 124 -0.41 12.63 -24.22
CA VAL A 124 -1.06 13.75 -23.51
C VAL A 124 -1.50 13.36 -22.10
N GLU A 125 -1.99 12.13 -21.93
CA GLU A 125 -2.44 11.61 -20.64
C GLU A 125 -1.25 11.33 -19.72
N ILE A 126 -0.16 10.78 -20.28
CA ILE A 126 1.12 10.58 -19.57
C ILE A 126 1.68 11.92 -19.10
N ALA A 127 1.79 12.90 -20.00
CA ALA A 127 2.35 14.21 -19.67
C ALA A 127 1.54 14.94 -18.58
N SER A 128 0.21 14.84 -18.63
CA SER A 128 -0.65 15.38 -17.58
C SER A 128 -0.39 14.69 -16.25
N TRP A 129 -0.39 13.36 -16.24
CA TRP A 129 -0.14 12.58 -15.02
C TRP A 129 1.25 12.87 -14.42
N VAL A 130 2.30 12.89 -15.24
CA VAL A 130 3.68 13.21 -14.83
C VAL A 130 3.76 14.60 -14.21
N LYS A 131 3.04 15.58 -14.77
CA LYS A 131 2.94 16.91 -14.16
C LYS A 131 2.26 16.85 -12.79
N ASP A 132 1.22 16.06 -12.63
CA ASP A 132 0.54 15.90 -11.34
C ASP A 132 1.45 15.21 -10.31
N VAL A 133 2.22 14.18 -10.72
CA VAL A 133 3.23 13.52 -9.86
C VAL A 133 4.28 14.53 -9.37
N LYS A 134 4.82 15.37 -10.27
CA LYS A 134 5.85 16.37 -9.91
C LYS A 134 5.35 17.40 -8.91
N ASN A 135 4.05 17.69 -8.91
CA ASN A 135 3.43 18.66 -8.02
C ASN A 135 2.77 18.03 -6.79
N ALA A 136 2.85 16.70 -6.62
CA ALA A 136 2.22 15.99 -5.54
C ALA A 136 2.89 16.31 -4.19
N THR A 137 2.14 16.90 -3.27
CA THR A 137 2.64 17.24 -1.92
C THR A 137 2.26 16.20 -0.86
N GLN A 138 1.27 15.37 -1.14
CA GLN A 138 0.71 14.41 -0.17
C GLN A 138 0.44 13.05 -0.79
N TYR A 139 -0.15 13.02 -1.99
CA TYR A 139 -0.56 11.79 -2.65
C TYR A 139 -0.22 11.80 -4.13
N ILE A 140 0.20 10.65 -4.64
CA ILE A 140 0.26 10.36 -6.07
C ILE A 140 -0.93 9.49 -6.40
N VAL A 141 -1.64 9.83 -7.48
CA VAL A 141 -2.86 9.14 -7.90
C VAL A 141 -2.64 8.41 -9.23
N ALA A 142 -3.29 7.26 -9.39
CA ALA A 142 -3.42 6.57 -10.67
C ALA A 142 -4.86 6.71 -11.18
N PRO A 143 -5.09 7.48 -12.26
CA PRO A 143 -6.38 7.55 -12.91
C PRO A 143 -6.72 6.25 -13.67
N ALA A 144 -8.01 6.02 -13.88
CA ALA A 144 -8.55 4.91 -14.69
C ALA A 144 -8.47 5.20 -16.20
N THR A 145 -7.54 6.06 -16.62
CA THR A 145 -7.30 6.36 -18.04
C THR A 145 -6.45 5.29 -18.71
N HIS A 146 -5.42 4.78 -18.02
CA HIS A 146 -4.53 3.76 -18.57
C HIS A 146 -4.03 2.74 -17.52
N PRO A 147 -4.12 1.42 -17.77
CA PRO A 147 -3.70 0.39 -16.82
C PRO A 147 -2.23 0.47 -16.41
N ALA A 148 -1.33 0.84 -17.33
CA ALA A 148 0.10 0.92 -17.03
C ALA A 148 0.43 1.90 -15.89
N ILE A 149 -0.34 3.00 -15.77
CA ILE A 149 -0.15 4.00 -14.71
C ILE A 149 -0.46 3.37 -13.34
N ALA A 150 -1.56 2.63 -13.23
CA ALA A 150 -1.92 1.92 -12.01
C ALA A 150 -0.87 0.85 -11.65
N LEU A 151 -0.36 0.13 -12.65
CA LEU A 151 0.64 -0.93 -12.47
C LEU A 151 1.99 -0.37 -11.97
N VAL A 152 2.54 0.67 -12.59
CA VAL A 152 3.83 1.24 -12.15
C VAL A 152 3.73 1.88 -10.77
N LEU A 153 2.60 2.52 -10.47
CA LEU A 153 2.38 3.12 -9.15
C LEU A 153 2.22 2.05 -8.06
N ALA A 154 1.51 0.96 -8.36
CA ALA A 154 1.36 -0.17 -7.46
C ALA A 154 2.71 -0.87 -7.20
N ASP A 155 3.50 -1.13 -8.24
CA ASP A 155 4.82 -1.76 -8.13
C ASP A 155 5.71 -0.97 -7.18
N TRP A 156 5.88 0.33 -7.45
CA TRP A 156 6.68 1.21 -6.60
C TRP A 156 6.15 1.29 -5.16
N ALA A 157 4.84 1.44 -4.98
CA ALA A 157 4.25 1.55 -3.65
C ALA A 157 4.51 0.29 -2.82
N ILE A 158 4.43 -0.90 -3.43
CA ILE A 158 4.60 -2.17 -2.74
C ILE A 158 6.06 -2.44 -2.42
N GLU A 159 6.97 -2.20 -3.37
CA GLU A 159 8.41 -2.34 -3.15
C GLU A 159 8.92 -1.44 -2.03
N ASN A 160 8.41 -0.20 -1.98
CA ASN A 160 8.82 0.80 -1.00
C ASN A 160 8.00 0.76 0.28
N LYS A 161 7.17 -0.28 0.48
CA LYS A 161 6.31 -0.49 1.66
C LYS A 161 5.44 0.74 1.96
N ARG A 162 5.01 1.44 0.91
CA ARG A 162 4.13 2.60 0.98
C ARG A 162 2.69 2.16 1.18
N LEU A 163 1.89 3.09 1.68
CA LEU A 163 0.45 2.89 1.71
C LEU A 163 -0.10 2.91 0.29
N LEU A 164 -0.76 1.84 -0.10
CA LEU A 164 -1.55 1.80 -1.32
C LEU A 164 -3.04 1.80 -0.96
N VAL A 165 -3.74 2.87 -1.34
CA VAL A 165 -5.19 3.01 -1.17
C VAL A 165 -5.85 2.80 -2.51
N ALA A 166 -6.82 1.90 -2.57
CA ALA A 166 -7.50 1.57 -3.81
C ALA A 166 -8.99 1.89 -3.78
N GLY A 167 -9.59 2.06 -4.97
CA GLY A 167 -11.02 2.28 -5.13
C GLY A 167 -11.90 1.04 -4.93
N ALA A 168 -11.30 -0.15 -4.80
CA ALA A 168 -12.01 -1.42 -4.57
C ALA A 168 -11.26 -2.30 -3.56
N GLU A 169 -11.98 -3.24 -2.93
CA GLU A 169 -11.37 -4.21 -2.03
C GLU A 169 -10.55 -5.26 -2.79
N GLY A 170 -9.70 -6.01 -2.06
CA GLY A 170 -8.98 -7.16 -2.63
C GLY A 170 -7.74 -6.82 -3.46
N VAL A 171 -7.06 -5.69 -3.17
CA VAL A 171 -5.80 -5.35 -3.84
C VAL A 171 -4.78 -6.47 -3.62
N PRO A 172 -4.12 -6.99 -4.67
CA PRO A 172 -3.12 -8.05 -4.51
C PRO A 172 -2.00 -7.63 -3.55
N MET A 173 -1.49 -8.55 -2.72
CA MET A 173 -0.49 -8.25 -1.68
C MET A 173 0.94 -8.11 -2.22
N GLN A 174 1.25 -8.78 -3.33
CA GLN A 174 2.56 -8.75 -3.97
C GLN A 174 2.56 -7.78 -5.16
N ALA A 175 3.75 -7.37 -5.59
CA ALA A 175 3.90 -6.40 -6.67
C ALA A 175 3.40 -6.96 -8.03
N PRO A 176 2.92 -6.10 -8.96
CA PRO A 176 2.41 -6.54 -10.26
C PRO A 176 3.38 -7.38 -11.06
N LYS A 177 4.67 -7.07 -10.97
CA LYS A 177 5.72 -7.84 -11.63
C LYS A 177 5.90 -9.27 -11.09
N ILE A 178 5.35 -9.60 -9.92
CA ILE A 178 5.46 -10.91 -9.25
C ILE A 178 4.17 -11.71 -9.45
N VAL A 179 3.01 -11.08 -9.23
CA VAL A 179 1.69 -11.72 -9.36
C VAL A 179 0.83 -11.06 -10.45
N PRO A 180 1.31 -11.02 -11.72
CA PRO A 180 0.65 -10.25 -12.78
C PRO A 180 -0.78 -10.69 -13.03
N LYS A 181 -1.10 -11.97 -12.79
CA LYS A 181 -2.46 -12.49 -12.95
C LYS A 181 -3.45 -11.94 -11.93
N GLU A 182 -3.04 -11.84 -10.67
CA GLU A 182 -3.88 -11.26 -9.61
C GLU A 182 -4.17 -9.78 -9.89
N TRP A 183 -3.18 -9.05 -10.41
CA TRP A 183 -3.35 -7.66 -10.83
C TRP A 183 -4.23 -7.51 -12.05
N GLU A 184 -4.10 -8.38 -13.06
CA GLU A 184 -5.00 -8.41 -14.22
C GLU A 184 -6.47 -8.57 -13.77
N ASP A 185 -6.71 -9.52 -12.87
CA ASP A 185 -8.05 -9.88 -12.40
C ASP A 185 -8.65 -8.76 -11.55
N TRP A 186 -7.85 -8.13 -10.69
CA TRP A 186 -8.29 -7.03 -9.84
C TRP A 186 -8.54 -5.74 -10.65
N LEU A 187 -7.65 -5.38 -11.58
CA LEU A 187 -7.79 -4.18 -12.41
C LEU A 187 -8.95 -4.28 -13.41
N ALA A 188 -9.39 -5.50 -13.77
CA ALA A 188 -10.55 -5.70 -14.65
C ALA A 188 -11.86 -5.10 -14.09
N GLY A 189 -11.93 -4.82 -12.78
CA GLY A 189 -13.06 -4.08 -12.18
C GLY A 189 -13.09 -2.58 -12.51
N PHE A 190 -11.99 -2.01 -13.00
CA PHE A 190 -11.83 -0.57 -13.24
C PHE A 190 -11.71 -0.19 -14.72
N PHE A 191 -11.24 -1.12 -15.55
CA PHE A 191 -11.03 -0.90 -16.98
C PHE A 191 -12.01 -1.72 -17.81
N THR A 192 -12.48 -1.16 -18.93
CA THR A 192 -13.46 -1.80 -19.81
C THR A 192 -12.92 -3.03 -20.54
N SER A 193 -11.61 -3.08 -20.79
CA SER A 193 -11.00 -4.16 -21.56
C SER A 193 -9.87 -4.82 -20.78
N ARG A 194 -10.02 -6.12 -20.52
CA ARG A 194 -9.00 -6.94 -19.89
C ARG A 194 -7.78 -7.16 -20.79
N SER A 195 -7.95 -7.07 -22.11
CA SER A 195 -6.81 -7.16 -23.03
C SER A 195 -5.84 -6.01 -22.81
N ASP A 196 -6.34 -4.81 -22.54
CA ASP A 196 -5.51 -3.61 -22.40
C ASP A 196 -4.62 -3.70 -21.15
N ILE A 197 -5.13 -4.32 -20.09
CA ILE A 197 -4.37 -4.61 -18.87
C ILE A 197 -3.27 -5.63 -19.16
N ARG A 198 -3.59 -6.71 -19.90
CA ARG A 198 -2.61 -7.73 -20.28
C ARG A 198 -1.52 -7.17 -21.19
N THR A 199 -1.90 -6.37 -22.19
CA THR A 199 -0.98 -5.68 -23.08
C THR A 199 -0.07 -4.72 -22.30
N ALA A 200 -0.61 -3.96 -21.34
CA ALA A 200 0.21 -3.12 -20.47
C ALA A 200 1.21 -3.94 -19.64
N LEU A 201 0.79 -5.07 -19.05
CA LEU A 201 1.69 -5.98 -18.34
C LEU A 201 2.81 -6.52 -19.24
N GLU A 202 2.48 -6.91 -20.48
CA GLU A 202 3.46 -7.38 -21.47
C GLU A 202 4.45 -6.28 -21.88
N GLN A 203 3.95 -5.06 -22.14
CA GLN A 203 4.77 -3.89 -22.53
C GLN A 203 5.72 -3.44 -21.41
N LEU A 204 5.31 -3.64 -20.14
CA LEU A 204 6.16 -3.40 -18.97
C LEU A 204 7.16 -4.54 -18.71
N GLY A 205 7.09 -5.65 -19.46
CA GLY A 205 7.92 -6.85 -19.24
C GLY A 205 7.53 -7.63 -17.98
N TRP A 206 6.27 -7.50 -17.58
CA TRP A 206 5.67 -8.08 -16.37
C TRP A 206 4.61 -9.11 -16.74
N SER A 207 4.81 -9.84 -17.84
CA SER A 207 3.86 -10.85 -18.26
C SER A 207 3.85 -12.05 -17.30
N LEU A 208 2.77 -12.85 -17.36
CA LEU A 208 2.73 -14.12 -16.63
C LEU A 208 3.89 -15.04 -17.01
N ARG A 209 4.30 -15.02 -18.29
CA ARG A 209 5.46 -15.78 -18.75
C ARG A 209 6.73 -15.31 -18.04
N ASP A 210 6.96 -14.00 -17.98
CA ASP A 210 8.14 -13.43 -17.33
C ASP A 210 8.19 -13.79 -15.85
N ALA A 211 7.04 -13.72 -15.16
CA ALA A 211 6.92 -14.13 -13.76
C ALA A 211 7.20 -15.63 -13.55
N LEU A 212 6.74 -16.50 -14.45
CA LEU A 212 6.99 -17.96 -14.37
C LEU A 212 8.42 -18.36 -14.76
N THR A 213 9.06 -17.59 -15.64
CA THR A 213 10.44 -17.85 -16.10
C THR A 213 11.50 -17.10 -15.30
N ARG A 214 11.11 -16.22 -14.38
CA ARG A 214 12.03 -15.64 -13.42
C ARG A 214 12.58 -16.77 -12.56
N ASN A 215 13.87 -17.06 -12.76
CA ASN A 215 14.68 -17.79 -11.80
C ASN A 215 14.88 -16.91 -10.57
N ASP A 216 13.81 -16.64 -9.82
CA ASP A 216 13.97 -16.04 -8.50
C ASP A 216 14.47 -17.15 -7.58
N VAL A 217 15.80 -17.15 -7.42
CA VAL A 217 16.44 -17.36 -6.12
C VAL A 217 15.52 -16.68 -5.11
N GLN A 218 14.74 -17.47 -4.39
CA GLN A 218 14.16 -17.00 -3.14
C GLN A 218 15.33 -16.38 -2.37
N PRO A 219 15.33 -15.08 -2.01
CA PRO A 219 16.16 -14.69 -0.90
C PRO A 219 15.60 -15.50 0.26
N GLU A 220 16.32 -16.56 0.65
CA GLU A 220 16.09 -17.21 1.91
C GLU A 220 16.00 -16.09 2.95
N THR A 221 14.80 -15.91 3.49
CA THR A 221 14.59 -15.13 4.69
C THR A 221 15.39 -15.81 5.79
N ASN A 222 16.65 -15.43 5.93
CA ASN A 222 17.45 -15.76 7.08
C ASN A 222 18.52 -14.69 7.31
N VAL A 223 18.48 -14.23 8.57
CA VAL A 223 19.49 -13.45 9.30
C VAL A 223 19.47 -11.93 9.10
N GLY A 224 18.72 -11.28 10.00
CA GLY A 224 19.29 -10.26 10.87
C GLY A 224 19.51 -8.87 10.28
N ASP A 225 18.45 -8.07 10.22
CA ASP A 225 18.59 -6.60 10.16
C ASP A 225 17.73 -5.96 11.24
N GLY A 226 18.23 -6.04 12.47
CA GLY A 226 17.66 -5.39 13.65
C GLY A 226 18.01 -3.89 13.75
N ASP A 227 18.86 -3.35 12.88
CA ASP A 227 19.55 -2.08 13.14
C ASP A 227 19.23 -0.92 12.16
N SER A 228 18.34 -1.10 11.20
CA SER A 228 18.09 -0.08 10.16
C SER A 228 17.13 1.06 10.57
N TRP A 229 16.33 0.89 11.64
CA TRP A 229 15.36 1.93 12.06
C TRP A 229 15.88 2.87 13.16
N PHE A 230 16.80 2.41 14.02
CA PHE A 230 17.42 3.29 15.02
C PHE A 230 18.38 4.32 14.40
N SER A 231 19.00 3.98 13.28
CA SER A 231 19.95 4.83 12.56
C SER A 231 19.28 5.94 11.74
N SER A 232 18.00 5.81 11.41
CA SER A 232 17.21 6.85 10.74
C SER A 232 16.47 7.78 11.71
N ALA A 233 16.27 7.36 12.96
CA ALA A 233 15.70 8.20 14.01
C ALA A 233 16.74 9.13 14.68
N SER A 234 18.02 8.78 14.65
CA SER A 234 19.11 9.59 15.22
C SER A 234 19.65 10.67 14.27
N SER A 235 19.40 10.57 12.96
CA SER A 235 19.86 11.58 11.98
C SER A 235 18.91 12.77 11.81
N ASN A 236 17.69 12.71 12.34
CA ASN A 236 16.71 13.82 12.33
C ASN A 236 16.61 14.54 13.68
N ALA A 237 17.55 14.29 14.59
CA ALA A 237 17.60 14.89 15.90
C ALA A 237 18.93 15.62 16.15
N PHE A 238 19.44 16.36 15.16
CA PHE A 238 20.38 17.48 15.34
C PHE A 238 20.23 18.49 14.20
#